data_AF-A0A252DLV9-F1
#
_entry.id   AF-A0A252DLV9-F1
#
_cell.length_a   1.000
_cell.length_b   1.000
_cell.length_c   1.000
_cell.angle_alpha   90.00
_cell.angle_beta   90.00
_cell.angle_gamma   90.00
#
_symmetry.space_group_name_H-M   'P 1'
#
loop_
_entity.id
_entity.type
_entity.pdbx_description
1 polymer ?
#
loop_
_entity_poly.entity_id
_entity_poly.type
_entity_poly.pdbx_seq_one_letter_code
_entity_poly.pdbx_strand_id
1 'polypeptide(L)'
;MATKTKKLSLIDDSAMGVYQIASYNDRKLKAVYYGLQETWGKTLQAQFQTNWNKARWNDFKTKFATTFGTIENPKYTVEQMIEYSIKHFNKGLEELLEVNKRTWQQRERWKQQETTNF
;
A
#
# COMPACT_ATOMS: atom_id res chain seq x y z
N MET A 1 -25.15 26.70 -26.51
CA MET A 1 -24.09 27.25 -25.63
C MET A 1 -23.04 26.16 -25.43
N ALA A 2 -21.91 26.21 -26.15
CA ALA A 2 -20.87 25.19 -26.06
C ALA A 2 -19.82 25.60 -25.02
N THR A 3 -19.78 24.90 -23.88
CA THR A 3 -18.77 25.12 -22.83
C THR A 3 -17.43 24.57 -23.28
N LYS A 4 -16.51 25.47 -23.67
CA LYS A 4 -15.09 25.16 -23.90
C LYS A 4 -14.44 24.75 -22.57
N THR A 5 -14.31 23.46 -22.33
CA THR A 5 -13.48 22.91 -21.23
C THR A 5 -12.00 23.16 -21.56
N LYS A 6 -11.38 24.11 -20.87
CA LYS A 6 -9.91 24.28 -20.89
C LYS A 6 -9.28 22.99 -20.37
N LYS A 7 -8.53 22.27 -21.22
CA LYS A 7 -7.63 21.19 -20.77
C LYS A 7 -6.62 21.81 -19.80
N LEU A 8 -6.77 21.50 -18.52
CA LEU A 8 -5.77 21.78 -17.50
C LEU A 8 -4.47 21.11 -17.92
N SER A 9 -3.42 21.90 -18.14
CA SER A 9 -2.08 21.41 -18.42
C SER A 9 -1.57 20.64 -17.20
N LEU A 10 -1.05 19.43 -17.46
CA LEU A 10 -0.40 18.59 -16.46
C LEU A 10 0.73 19.42 -15.81
N ILE A 11 0.67 19.61 -14.50
CA ILE A 11 1.70 20.34 -13.76
C ILE A 11 2.98 19.49 -13.81
N ASP A 12 4.07 20.10 -14.26
CA ASP A 12 5.39 19.46 -14.25
C ASP A 12 5.98 19.58 -12.83
N ASP A 13 5.75 18.55 -12.02
CA ASP A 13 6.18 18.49 -10.62
C ASP A 13 7.70 18.23 -10.47
N SER A 14 8.46 18.12 -11.57
CA SER A 14 9.91 17.84 -11.56
C SER A 14 10.72 18.94 -10.86
N ALA A 15 10.24 20.19 -10.86
CA ALA A 15 10.89 21.33 -10.22
C ALA A 15 10.73 21.38 -8.69
N MET A 16 9.87 20.54 -8.10
CA MET A 16 9.51 20.59 -6.67
C MET A 16 10.50 19.86 -5.75
N GLY A 17 11.50 19.17 -6.30
CA GLY A 17 12.61 18.55 -5.54
C GLY A 17 12.12 17.71 -4.36
N VAL A 18 12.50 18.09 -3.13
CA VAL A 18 12.14 17.38 -1.88
C VAL A 18 10.64 17.49 -1.52
N TYR A 19 9.93 18.46 -2.11
CA TYR A 19 8.48 18.64 -1.97
C TYR A 19 7.71 17.99 -3.11
N GLN A 20 8.39 17.26 -4.01
CA GLN A 20 7.74 16.55 -5.09
C GLN A 20 6.76 15.54 -4.49
N ILE A 21 5.48 15.87 -4.63
CA ILE A 21 4.39 15.00 -4.23
C ILE A 21 4.46 13.81 -5.18
N ALA A 22 4.81 12.63 -4.65
CA ALA A 22 4.75 11.38 -5.41
C ALA A 22 3.43 11.34 -6.19
N SER A 23 3.50 11.02 -7.48
CA SER A 23 2.34 11.10 -8.36
C SER A 23 1.16 10.39 -7.71
N TYR A 24 -0.06 10.86 -7.97
CA TYR A 24 -1.26 10.25 -7.40
C TYR A 24 -1.28 8.71 -7.61
N ASN A 25 -0.74 8.26 -8.74
CA ASN A 25 -0.58 6.85 -9.08
C ASN A 25 0.43 6.12 -8.18
N ASP A 26 1.56 6.74 -7.85
CA ASP A 26 2.56 6.14 -6.94
C ASP A 26 2.04 6.01 -5.52
N ARG A 27 1.29 7.02 -5.04
CA ARG A 27 0.64 6.96 -3.72
C ARG A 27 -0.41 5.86 -3.68
N LYS A 28 -1.22 5.76 -4.73
CA LYS A 28 -2.24 4.70 -4.89
C LYS A 28 -1.58 3.32 -4.96
N LEU A 29 -0.51 3.17 -5.74
CA LEU A 29 0.27 1.93 -5.84
C LEU A 29 0.83 1.53 -4.49
N LYS A 30 1.51 2.43 -3.77
CA LYS A 30 2.04 2.17 -2.42
C LYS A 30 0.94 1.71 -1.47
N ALA A 31 -0.18 2.41 -1.46
CA ALA A 31 -1.28 2.11 -0.56
C ALA A 31 -1.93 0.75 -0.85
N VAL A 32 -2.16 0.44 -2.13
CA VAL A 32 -2.71 -0.85 -2.57
C VAL A 32 -1.71 -1.99 -2.31
N TYR A 33 -0.44 -1.79 -2.66
CA TYR A 33 0.61 -2.79 -2.46
C TYR A 33 0.76 -3.17 -0.99
N TYR A 34 0.93 -2.18 -0.11
CA TYR A 34 1.07 -2.44 1.32
C TYR A 34 -0.23 -2.92 1.97
N GLY A 35 -1.39 -2.41 1.52
CA GLY A 35 -2.69 -2.90 1.96
C GLY A 35 -2.88 -4.38 1.62
N LEU A 36 -2.50 -4.79 0.41
CA LEU A 36 -2.60 -6.17 -0.06
C LEU A 36 -1.64 -7.08 0.69
N GLN A 37 -0.38 -6.64 0.83
CA GLN A 37 0.63 -7.36 1.59
C GLN A 37 0.18 -7.62 3.04
N GLU A 38 -0.36 -6.60 3.70
CA GLU A 38 -0.86 -6.71 5.07
C GLU A 38 -2.10 -7.60 5.15
N THR A 39 -3.02 -7.48 4.19
CA THR A 39 -4.22 -8.31 4.11
C THR A 39 -3.85 -9.78 4.01
N TRP A 40 -3.02 -10.14 3.02
CA TRP A 40 -2.62 -11.52 2.82
C TRP A 40 -1.81 -12.04 4.00
N GLY A 41 -0.90 -11.22 4.54
CA GLY A 41 -0.14 -11.56 5.73
C GLY A 41 -1.05 -11.86 6.93
N LYS A 42 -2.09 -11.06 7.17
CA LYS A 42 -3.07 -11.30 8.24
C LYS A 42 -3.93 -12.52 7.99
N THR A 43 -4.32 -12.80 6.74
CA THR A 43 -5.02 -14.03 6.38
C THR A 43 -4.16 -15.25 6.69
N LEU A 44 -2.87 -15.24 6.34
CA LEU A 44 -1.94 -16.30 6.70
C LEU A 44 -1.77 -16.40 8.21
N GLN A 45 -1.58 -15.29 8.91
CA GLN A 45 -1.51 -15.27 10.37
C GLN A 45 -2.74 -15.92 11.02
N ALA A 46 -3.94 -15.59 10.54
CA ALA A 46 -5.19 -16.16 11.02
C ALA A 46 -5.30 -17.66 10.73
N GLN A 47 -4.76 -18.13 9.60
CA GLN A 47 -4.68 -19.55 9.27
C GLN A 47 -3.67 -20.31 10.13
N PHE A 48 -2.56 -19.69 10.50
CA PHE A 48 -1.46 -20.34 11.25
C PHE A 48 -1.56 -20.20 12.77
N GLN A 49 -2.59 -19.50 13.30
CA GLN A 49 -3.08 -19.26 14.68
C GLN A 49 -2.07 -19.11 15.86
N THR A 50 -0.95 -19.81 15.88
CA THR A 50 -0.08 -19.96 17.06
C THR A 50 1.41 -19.77 16.78
N ASN A 51 1.87 -19.86 15.52
CA ASN A 51 3.30 -19.84 15.16
C ASN A 51 3.73 -18.62 14.32
N TRP A 52 2.91 -17.57 14.27
CA TRP A 52 3.23 -16.38 13.49
C TRP A 52 4.23 -15.48 14.22
N ASN A 53 5.50 -15.60 13.84
CA ASN A 53 6.60 -14.81 14.39
C ASN A 53 7.17 -13.83 13.34
N LYS A 54 8.06 -12.93 13.78
CA LYS A 54 8.71 -11.93 12.91
C LYS A 54 9.48 -12.56 11.74
N ALA A 55 10.07 -13.75 11.94
CA ALA A 55 10.79 -14.47 10.88
C ALA A 55 9.84 -14.90 9.75
N ARG A 56 8.72 -15.54 10.09
CA ARG A 56 7.69 -15.92 9.11
C ARG A 56 7.09 -14.72 8.39
N TRP A 57 6.90 -13.61 9.11
CA TRP A 57 6.47 -12.36 8.49
C TRP A 57 7.46 -11.92 7.42
N ASN A 58 8.76 -11.90 7.73
CA ASN A 58 9.81 -11.52 6.78
C ASN A 58 9.91 -12.49 5.59
N ASP A 59 9.78 -13.80 5.82
CA ASP A 59 9.74 -14.80 4.75
C ASP A 59 8.54 -14.58 3.83
N PHE A 60 7.37 -14.30 4.41
CA PHE A 60 6.18 -13.92 3.65
C PHE A 60 6.42 -12.65 2.84
N LYS A 61 7.00 -11.59 3.42
CA LYS A 61 7.31 -10.36 2.66
C LYS A 61 8.23 -10.63 1.48
N THR A 62 9.21 -11.50 1.66
CA THR A 62 10.15 -11.89 0.61
C THR A 62 9.42 -12.63 -0.50
N LYS A 63 8.57 -13.61 -0.16
CA LYS A 63 7.72 -14.31 -1.14
C LYS A 63 6.76 -13.35 -1.85
N PHE A 64 6.14 -12.44 -1.11
CA PHE A 64 5.25 -11.42 -1.66
C PHE A 64 5.97 -10.54 -2.67
N ALA A 65 7.17 -10.04 -2.33
CA ALA A 65 7.99 -9.25 -3.24
C ALA A 65 8.45 -10.05 -4.47
N THR A 66 8.74 -11.35 -4.32
CA THR A 66 9.06 -12.22 -5.45
C THR A 66 7.87 -12.40 -6.39
N THR A 67 6.65 -12.52 -5.85
CA THR A 67 5.42 -12.66 -6.64
C THR A 67 5.01 -11.35 -7.29
N PHE A 68 4.83 -10.28 -6.50
CA PHE A 68 4.24 -9.01 -6.94
C PHE A 68 5.27 -7.95 -7.38
N GLY A 69 6.56 -8.22 -7.20
CA GLY A 69 7.62 -7.23 -7.40
C GLY A 69 7.77 -6.30 -6.20
N THR A 70 8.59 -5.27 -6.37
CA THR A 70 8.73 -4.17 -5.39
C THR A 70 7.88 -2.99 -5.82
N ILE A 71 7.72 -2.00 -4.96
CA ILE A 71 6.98 -0.77 -5.31
C ILE A 71 7.72 0.03 -6.39
N GLU A 72 9.05 -0.06 -6.42
CA GLU A 72 9.90 0.58 -7.42
C GLU A 72 9.85 -0.16 -8.77
N ASN A 73 9.63 -1.48 -8.74
CA ASN A 73 9.49 -2.30 -9.93
C ASN A 73 8.34 -3.31 -9.75
N PRO A 74 7.08 -2.85 -9.86
CA PRO A 74 5.92 -3.70 -9.66
C PRO A 74 5.73 -4.63 -10.86
N LYS A 75 5.52 -5.92 -10.60
CA LYS A 75 5.24 -6.91 -11.67
C LYS A 75 3.81 -6.83 -12.20
N TYR A 76 2.92 -6.19 -11.45
CA TYR A 76 1.49 -6.08 -11.76
C TYR A 76 1.04 -4.62 -11.62
N THR A 77 -0.01 -4.25 -12.35
CA THR A 77 -0.62 -2.93 -12.21
C THR A 77 -1.44 -2.84 -10.91
N VAL A 78 -1.77 -1.62 -10.51
CA VAL A 78 -2.62 -1.35 -9.34
C VAL A 78 -3.97 -2.06 -9.48
N GLU A 79 -4.57 -2.00 -10.66
CA GLU A 79 -5.85 -2.63 -10.97
C GLU A 79 -5.77 -4.15 -10.85
N GLN A 80 -4.70 -4.77 -11.34
CA GLN A 80 -4.48 -6.22 -11.22
C GLN A 80 -4.28 -6.66 -9.76
N MET A 81 -3.58 -5.85 -8.96
CA MET A 81 -3.43 -6.13 -7.52
C MET A 81 -4.76 -6.03 -6.79
N ILE A 82 -5.62 -5.06 -7.14
CA ILE A 82 -6.97 -4.93 -6.58
C ILE A 82 -7.84 -6.11 -7.01
N GLU A 83 -7.82 -6.48 -8.28
CA GLU A 83 -8.60 -7.62 -8.79
C GLU A 83 -8.19 -8.91 -8.10
N TYR A 84 -6.87 -9.14 -7.94
CA TYR A 84 -6.35 -10.26 -7.16
C TYR A 84 -6.88 -10.22 -5.72
N SER A 85 -6.86 -9.05 -5.08
CA SER A 85 -7.36 -8.87 -3.72
C SER A 85 -8.85 -9.21 -3.57
N ILE A 86 -9.67 -8.75 -4.52
CA ILE A 86 -11.10 -9.05 -4.54
C ILE A 86 -11.30 -10.56 -4.72
N LYS A 87 -10.58 -11.18 -5.66
CA LYS A 87 -10.73 -12.61 -5.95
C LYS A 87 -10.31 -13.52 -4.80
N HIS A 88 -9.23 -13.17 -4.09
CA HIS A 88 -8.63 -14.05 -3.07
C HIS A 88 -9.01 -13.70 -1.63
N PHE A 89 -9.33 -12.44 -1.36
CA PHE A 89 -9.63 -11.97 0.00
C PHE A 89 -11.01 -11.31 0.11
N ASN A 90 -11.76 -11.21 -1.00
CA ASN A 90 -13.00 -10.43 -1.08
C ASN A 90 -12.79 -8.98 -0.61
N LYS A 91 -11.59 -8.42 -0.90
CA LYS A 91 -11.22 -7.06 -0.48
C LYS A 91 -10.97 -6.14 -1.66
N GLY A 92 -11.76 -5.08 -1.76
CA GLY A 92 -11.64 -4.05 -2.77
C GLY A 92 -10.64 -2.94 -2.42
N LEU A 93 -10.55 -1.94 -3.30
CA LEU A 93 -9.64 -0.79 -3.12
C LEU A 93 -9.83 -0.10 -1.77
N GLU A 94 -11.06 0.23 -1.40
CA GLU A 94 -11.34 0.95 -0.15
C GLU A 94 -10.86 0.19 1.09
N GLU A 95 -11.07 -1.12 1.13
CA GLU A 95 -10.62 -1.96 2.24
C GLU A 95 -9.09 -2.06 2.30
N LEU A 96 -8.42 -2.15 1.14
CA LEU A 96 -6.96 -2.12 1.09
C LEU A 96 -6.40 -0.77 1.58
N LEU A 97 -7.03 0.34 1.19
CA LEU A 97 -6.67 1.67 1.67
C LEU A 97 -6.91 1.81 3.17
N GLU A 98 -8.01 1.27 3.69
CA GLU A 98 -8.30 1.28 5.11
C GLU A 98 -7.28 0.46 5.90
N VAL A 99 -6.92 -0.73 5.43
CA VAL A 99 -5.87 -1.55 6.04
C VAL A 99 -4.55 -0.79 6.07
N ASN A 100 -4.14 -0.18 4.95
CA ASN A 100 -2.93 0.62 4.91
C ASN A 100 -3.00 1.80 5.90
N LYS A 101 -4.13 2.52 5.96
CA LYS A 101 -4.32 3.64 6.90
C LYS A 101 -4.20 3.18 8.36
N ARG A 102 -4.83 2.07 8.73
CA ARG A 102 -4.74 1.50 10.09
C ARG A 102 -3.29 1.15 10.45
N THR A 103 -2.55 0.56 9.51
CA THR A 103 -1.13 0.24 9.70
C THR A 103 -0.27 1.49 9.92
N TRP A 104 -0.52 2.57 9.16
CA TRP A 104 0.16 3.84 9.36
C TRP A 104 -0.16 4.48 10.71
N GLN A 105 -1.44 4.52 11.11
CA GLN A 105 -1.86 5.05 12.40
C GLN A 105 -1.22 4.27 13.57
N GLN A 106 -1.09 2.94 13.44
CA GLN A 106 -0.45 2.13 14.47
C GLN A 106 1.05 2.45 14.60
N ARG A 107 1.74 2.67 13.48
CA ARG A 107 3.14 3.12 13.48
C ARG A 107 3.31 4.52 14.08
N GLU A 108 2.40 5.44 13.78
CA GLU A 108 2.41 6.78 14.38
C GLU A 108 2.24 6.72 15.89
N ARG A 109 1.31 5.88 16.39
CA ARG A 109 1.13 5.67 17.84
C ARG A 109 2.38 5.12 18.50
N TRP A 110 3.07 4.16 17.88
CA TRP A 110 4.33 3.63 18.41
C TRP A 110 5.44 4.68 18.43
N LYS A 111 5.56 5.49 17.36
CA LYS A 111 6.52 6.60 17.34
C LYS A 111 6.24 7.63 18.43
N GLN A 112 4.96 7.99 18.64
CA GLN A 112 4.56 8.91 19.70
C GLN A 112 4.89 8.35 21.08
N GLN A 113 4.64 7.06 21.32
CA GLN A 113 4.97 6.37 22.57
C GLN A 113 6.48 6.26 22.81
N GLU A 114 7.29 6.10 21.78
CA GLU A 114 8.75 6.17 21.91
C GLU A 114 9.21 7.57 22.32
N THR A 115 8.65 8.64 21.73
CA THR A 115 9.00 10.02 22.11
C THR A 115 8.51 10.46 23.48
N THR A 116 7.43 9.90 24.02
CA THR A 116 6.92 10.26 25.36
C THR A 116 7.68 9.54 26.48
N ASN A 117 8.45 8.49 26.15
CA ASN A 117 9.27 7.74 27.11
C ASN A 117 10.72 8.24 27.21
N PHE A 118 11.02 9.45 26.70
CA PHE A 118 12.31 10.15 26.87
C PHE A 118 12.14 11.40 27.73
#